data_AF-A0A956TFC1-F1
#
_entry.id   AF-A0A956TFC1-F1
#
_cell.length_a   1.000
_cell.length_b   1.000
_cell.length_c   1.000
_cell.angle_alpha   90.00
_cell.angle_beta   90.00
_cell.angle_gamma   90.00
#
_symmetry.space_group_name_H-M   'P 1'
#
loop_
_entity.id
_entity.type
_entity.pdbx_description
1 polymer ?
#
loop_
_entity_poly.entity_id
_entity_poly.type
_entity_poly.pdbx_seq_one_letter_code
_entity_poly.pdbx_strand_id
1 'polypeptide(L)'
;PQADEPAAEESEAEEVVEEPVAEESTDEEADAQEAVAEEPVAEEVVAEEPAVEEPAAEPEVAEAVAEGAATGAAVGEATFESAVAALHASQFEQAGEQFEALLSAGAGPEASVGLMSARIGAGRVEDALALGLSLRGLDLGEAEDQFRSAWEATLTAKLKSPDSDLQRKRLLLALAELKLPGEAGLEALDEAEQIPVRLDEDGLLSYYQVVSRVENEDVTAYLLDYMHSLGDKPELFEHLSKNFARYPEIAKVAEAVVALAGQSRTGAQEAEEAAGELLAPQYATREMAEEIGDPGEEAMVEVFLDHLIPRAGLELPVPSDEFEEFLHDSEPAAFVGSLRQALRNIDYTVFFEEIEVLSYSGEADFLVECCPEPTPTLLFHSKVENVPPEELRFLVFRRLVQMYRRHAYLEHMARALDDSARCKLVKACIEIHQESEYEISEMLVGRLEEIAAQAGEGDSPEVRGQLDALLDKLYADTGSDSFIELGDFLYDNQLAKKWLDPLADQFAASVVGLTTASYATARDMVDDELFAELEAKGLGLLWQEERREEFDELRLRLQRLWLGPLKAASYELEEE
;
A
#
# COMPACT_ATOMS: atom_id res chain seq x y z
N PRO A 1 -77.13 -0.03 -21.51
CA PRO A 1 -78.17 -0.88 -22.13
C PRO A 1 -77.51 -1.90 -23.07
N GLN A 2 -77.50 -3.20 -22.69
CA GLN A 2 -76.90 -4.34 -23.44
C GLN A 2 -75.37 -4.20 -23.68
N ALA A 3 -74.54 -5.23 -23.85
CA ALA A 3 -74.63 -6.71 -23.73
C ALA A 3 -73.18 -7.26 -23.78
N ASP A 4 -72.78 -8.45 -23.30
CA ASP A 4 -73.36 -9.48 -22.40
C ASP A 4 -72.18 -10.35 -21.83
N GLU A 5 -72.45 -11.41 -21.07
CA GLU A 5 -71.51 -12.45 -20.56
C GLU A 5 -70.86 -13.31 -21.70
N PRO A 6 -69.75 -14.09 -21.51
CA PRO A 6 -69.72 -15.20 -20.53
C PRO A 6 -68.34 -15.65 -19.94
N ALA A 7 -68.43 -16.56 -18.96
CA ALA A 7 -67.63 -17.80 -18.67
C ALA A 7 -66.14 -17.92 -19.08
N ALA A 8 -65.27 -18.74 -18.47
CA ALA A 8 -65.16 -19.54 -17.23
C ALA A 8 -64.00 -20.53 -17.49
N GLU A 9 -63.13 -20.80 -16.51
CA GLU A 9 -62.21 -21.95 -16.37
C GLU A 9 -61.40 -21.64 -15.09
N GLU A 10 -61.57 -22.32 -13.95
CA GLU A 10 -61.19 -23.69 -13.57
C GLU A 10 -59.68 -23.98 -13.59
N SER A 11 -59.13 -24.18 -12.38
CA SER A 11 -57.89 -24.94 -12.05
C SER A 11 -56.56 -24.43 -12.69
N GLU A 12 -55.39 -24.60 -12.09
CA GLU A 12 -54.90 -25.72 -11.28
C GLU A 12 -54.18 -25.26 -10.00
N ALA A 13 -54.01 -26.19 -9.05
CA ALA A 13 -53.23 -25.97 -7.84
C ALA A 13 -51.80 -26.48 -8.08
N GLU A 14 -50.80 -25.61 -7.93
CA GLU A 14 -49.42 -26.06 -7.90
C GLU A 14 -49.07 -26.70 -6.55
N GLU A 15 -48.33 -27.79 -6.66
CA GLU A 15 -48.06 -28.77 -5.63
C GLU A 15 -46.81 -28.35 -4.84
N VAL A 16 -46.97 -28.02 -3.56
CA VAL A 16 -45.83 -27.75 -2.67
C VAL A 16 -45.10 -29.07 -2.42
N VAL A 17 -43.96 -29.24 -3.11
CA VAL A 17 -43.01 -30.32 -2.84
C VAL A 17 -42.13 -29.88 -1.66
N GLU A 18 -42.41 -30.42 -0.48
CA GLU A 18 -41.46 -30.33 0.64
C GLU A 18 -40.27 -31.26 0.37
N GLU A 19 -39.06 -30.70 0.22
CA GLU A 19 -37.83 -31.49 0.23
C GLU A 19 -37.49 -31.95 1.65
N PRO A 20 -37.00 -33.18 1.83
CA PRO A 20 -36.71 -33.72 3.16
C PRO A 20 -35.41 -33.14 3.72
N VAL A 21 -35.50 -32.56 4.92
CA VAL A 21 -34.33 -32.25 5.76
C VAL A 21 -33.56 -33.53 6.07
N ALA A 22 -32.30 -33.61 5.63
CA ALA A 22 -31.39 -34.68 6.00
C ALA A 22 -30.68 -34.31 7.32
N GLU A 23 -31.07 -34.96 8.41
CA GLU A 23 -30.34 -34.93 9.68
C GLU A 23 -29.16 -35.93 9.70
N GLU A 24 -28.22 -35.69 10.62
CA GLU A 24 -27.06 -36.51 10.99
C GLU A 24 -25.95 -36.68 9.93
N SER A 25 -24.76 -36.13 10.17
CA SER A 25 -23.80 -36.87 11.01
C SER A 25 -22.84 -35.94 11.76
N THR A 26 -22.81 -36.05 13.08
CA THR A 26 -21.69 -35.59 13.92
C THR A 26 -20.65 -36.70 13.99
N ASP A 27 -19.54 -36.58 13.27
CA ASP A 27 -18.41 -37.50 13.43
C ASP A 27 -17.53 -37.09 14.61
N GLU A 28 -17.03 -38.09 15.34
CA GLU A 28 -16.43 -37.95 16.67
C GLU A 28 -14.97 -37.44 16.64
N GLU A 29 -14.57 -36.72 17.68
CA GLU A 29 -13.21 -36.24 17.89
C GLU A 29 -12.17 -37.37 17.84
N ALA A 30 -11.18 -37.25 16.96
CA ALA A 30 -10.02 -38.13 16.91
C ALA A 30 -8.83 -37.49 17.65
N ASP A 31 -8.65 -37.85 18.92
CA ASP A 31 -7.47 -37.53 19.75
C ASP A 31 -6.16 -37.94 19.03
N ALA A 32 -5.47 -36.97 18.41
CA ALA A 32 -4.13 -37.16 17.86
C ALA A 32 -3.09 -36.97 18.97
N GLN A 33 -2.56 -38.09 19.48
CA GLN A 33 -1.55 -38.08 20.54
C GLN A 33 -0.23 -37.47 20.05
N GLU A 34 0.17 -36.38 20.70
CA GLU A 34 1.41 -35.65 20.47
C GLU A 34 2.65 -36.54 20.67
N ALA A 35 3.39 -36.80 19.59
CA ALA A 35 4.59 -37.62 19.61
C ALA A 35 5.81 -36.77 19.95
N VAL A 36 6.16 -36.69 21.23
CA VAL A 36 7.38 -36.01 21.70
C VAL A 36 8.63 -36.68 21.09
N ALA A 37 9.26 -35.99 20.16
CA ALA A 37 10.58 -36.36 19.64
C ALA A 37 11.67 -35.76 20.54
N GLU A 38 12.46 -36.61 21.20
CA GLU A 38 13.65 -36.16 21.93
C GLU A 38 14.74 -35.73 20.93
N GLU A 39 15.13 -34.45 20.95
CA GLU A 39 16.26 -33.95 20.17
C GLU A 39 17.60 -34.55 20.65
N PRO A 40 18.51 -34.92 19.74
CA PRO A 40 19.83 -35.39 20.10
C PRO A 40 20.74 -34.22 20.52
N VAL A 41 21.20 -34.24 21.78
CA VAL A 41 22.23 -33.33 22.28
C VAL A 41 23.53 -33.53 21.49
N ALA A 42 23.90 -32.54 20.67
CA ALA A 42 25.19 -32.50 19.99
C ALA A 42 26.30 -32.06 20.97
N GLU A 43 27.39 -32.83 21.04
CA GLU A 43 28.54 -32.50 21.90
C GLU A 43 29.33 -31.31 21.35
N GLU A 44 29.58 -30.32 22.21
CA GLU A 44 30.32 -29.09 21.92
C GLU A 44 31.81 -29.39 21.63
N VAL A 45 32.23 -29.23 20.37
CA VAL A 45 33.64 -29.42 19.96
C VAL A 45 34.43 -28.15 20.24
N VAL A 46 35.08 -28.10 21.41
CA VAL A 46 36.01 -27.02 21.77
C VAL A 46 37.24 -27.05 20.85
N ALA A 47 37.39 -26.01 20.01
CA ALA A 47 38.59 -25.76 19.24
C ALA A 47 39.57 -24.88 20.04
N GLU A 48 40.79 -25.37 20.28
CA GLU A 48 41.85 -24.58 20.92
C GLU A 48 42.40 -23.51 19.94
N GLU A 49 42.43 -22.25 20.36
CA GLU A 49 43.08 -21.17 19.60
C GLU A 49 44.61 -21.33 19.57
N PRO A 50 45.27 -21.11 18.42
CA PRO A 50 46.73 -21.06 18.34
C PRO A 50 47.26 -19.71 18.84
N ALA A 51 48.07 -19.73 19.90
CA ALA A 51 48.78 -18.54 20.36
C ALA A 51 49.74 -17.99 19.28
N VAL A 52 49.59 -16.71 18.93
CA VAL A 52 50.50 -15.98 18.02
C VAL A 52 51.43 -15.09 18.85
N GLU A 53 52.74 -15.20 18.63
CA GLU A 53 53.76 -14.41 19.31
C GLU A 53 53.79 -12.95 18.83
N GLU A 54 53.82 -11.99 19.75
CA GLU A 54 54.10 -10.58 19.46
C GLU A 54 55.58 -10.37 19.03
N PRO A 55 55.85 -9.65 17.93
CA PRO A 55 57.17 -9.09 17.67
C PRO A 55 57.32 -7.72 18.33
N ALA A 56 58.17 -7.63 19.35
CA ALA A 56 58.51 -6.36 19.98
C ALA A 56 59.30 -5.42 19.03
N ALA A 57 58.92 -4.14 19.00
CA ALA A 57 59.72 -3.06 18.42
C ALA A 57 59.57 -1.76 19.25
N GLU A 58 60.69 -1.25 19.76
CA GLU A 58 60.78 0.05 20.44
C GLU A 58 60.61 1.20 19.44
N PRO A 59 60.25 2.41 19.91
CA PRO A 59 61.21 3.49 19.69
C PRO A 59 61.49 4.39 20.91
N GLU A 60 62.56 5.17 20.76
CA GLU A 60 63.28 5.88 21.80
C GLU A 60 62.56 7.09 22.43
N VAL A 61 62.94 7.29 23.69
CA VAL A 61 62.72 8.45 24.57
C VAL A 61 62.95 9.81 23.89
N ALA A 62 62.04 10.77 24.14
CA ALA A 62 62.37 12.19 24.14
C ALA A 62 61.64 12.91 25.31
N GLU A 63 62.39 13.27 26.35
CA GLU A 63 61.88 14.11 27.45
C GLU A 63 61.68 15.56 27.01
N ALA A 64 60.52 16.14 27.32
CA ALA A 64 60.34 17.59 27.40
C ALA A 64 59.33 17.94 28.49
N VAL A 65 59.81 18.11 29.73
CA VAL A 65 58.99 18.59 30.85
C VAL A 65 58.74 20.09 30.70
N ALA A 66 57.46 20.49 30.62
CA ALA A 66 57.03 21.87 30.81
C ALA A 66 55.76 21.90 31.68
N GLU A 67 55.97 22.01 32.99
CA GLU A 67 54.92 22.15 33.99
C GLU A 67 54.26 23.54 33.86
N GLY A 68 52.93 23.60 33.67
CA GLY A 68 52.24 24.85 33.30
C GLY A 68 50.73 24.78 33.48
N ALA A 69 50.27 24.56 34.71
CA ALA A 69 48.84 24.50 35.01
C ALA A 69 48.14 25.87 34.78
N ALA A 70 47.28 25.93 33.77
CA ALA A 70 46.28 26.98 33.60
C ALA A 70 45.00 26.38 33.00
N THR A 71 43.94 26.29 33.80
CA THR A 71 42.62 25.84 33.35
C THR A 71 41.97 26.91 32.47
N GLY A 72 42.14 26.76 31.17
CA GLY A 72 41.36 27.42 30.13
C GLY A 72 41.29 26.46 28.96
N ALA A 73 40.12 25.89 28.71
CA ALA A 73 39.93 24.91 27.63
C ALA A 73 40.14 25.61 26.28
N ALA A 74 41.36 25.52 25.75
CA ALA A 74 41.58 25.73 24.34
C ALA A 74 40.92 24.55 23.63
N VAL A 75 39.73 24.79 23.06
CA VAL A 75 39.21 23.95 21.99
C VAL A 75 40.25 24.02 20.89
N GLY A 76 41.09 22.98 20.80
CA GLY A 76 42.00 22.82 19.67
C GLY A 76 41.16 22.80 18.40
N GLU A 77 41.64 23.49 17.37
CA GLU A 77 40.97 23.53 16.07
C GLU A 77 40.70 22.09 15.60
N ALA A 78 39.44 21.67 15.64
CA ALA A 78 39.07 20.29 15.38
C ALA A 78 39.35 19.99 13.91
N THR A 79 40.28 19.07 13.65
CA THR A 79 40.56 18.57 12.30
C THR A 79 39.98 17.18 12.13
N PHE A 80 39.68 16.81 10.89
CA PHE A 80 39.14 15.50 10.55
C PHE A 80 40.07 14.36 11.00
N GLU A 81 41.38 14.54 10.84
CA GLU A 81 42.39 13.57 11.27
C GLU A 81 42.44 13.40 12.80
N SER A 82 42.19 14.47 13.57
CA SER A 82 42.05 14.38 15.03
C SER A 82 40.81 13.58 15.41
N ALA A 83 39.68 13.84 14.75
CA ALA A 83 38.41 13.16 15.04
C ALA A 83 38.50 11.66 14.73
N VAL A 84 39.09 11.29 13.58
CA VAL A 84 39.37 9.89 13.21
C VAL A 84 40.38 9.24 14.15
N ALA A 85 41.44 9.95 14.57
CA ALA A 85 42.40 9.42 15.55
C ALA A 85 41.75 9.15 16.93
N ALA A 86 40.86 10.03 17.39
CA ALA A 86 40.07 9.82 18.61
C ALA A 86 39.12 8.62 18.46
N LEU A 87 38.46 8.47 17.31
CA LEU A 87 37.58 7.34 16.99
C LEU A 87 38.35 6.00 17.03
N HIS A 88 39.50 5.93 16.35
CA HIS A 88 40.38 4.75 16.37
C HIS A 88 40.96 4.44 17.77
N ALA A 89 41.16 5.47 18.61
CA ALA A 89 41.57 5.30 20.00
C ALA A 89 40.40 4.94 20.95
N SER A 90 39.20 4.65 20.42
CA SER A 90 37.97 4.39 21.18
C SER A 90 37.56 5.53 22.13
N GLN A 91 37.99 6.76 21.83
CA GLN A 91 37.63 7.97 22.57
C GLN A 91 36.32 8.56 22.03
N PHE A 92 35.26 7.75 22.03
CA PHE A 92 34.03 7.98 21.26
C PHE A 92 33.35 9.33 21.54
N GLU A 93 33.22 9.75 22.80
CA GLU A 93 32.64 11.06 23.13
C GLU A 93 33.48 12.23 22.59
N GLN A 94 34.82 12.14 22.70
CA GLN A 94 35.74 13.14 22.17
C GLN A 94 35.69 13.18 20.63
N ALA A 95 35.60 12.02 19.98
CA ALA A 95 35.43 11.93 18.53
C ALA A 95 34.10 12.58 18.10
N GLY A 96 33.01 12.31 18.83
CA GLY A 96 31.69 12.90 18.60
C GLY A 96 31.71 14.43 18.70
N GLU A 97 32.26 14.99 19.78
CA GLU A 97 32.44 16.45 19.94
C GLU A 97 33.24 17.06 18.78
N GLN A 98 34.28 16.37 18.31
CA GLN A 98 35.12 16.85 17.19
C GLN A 98 34.39 16.78 15.84
N PHE A 99 33.61 15.73 15.57
CA PHE A 99 32.79 15.65 14.36
C PHE A 99 31.61 16.65 14.37
N GLU A 100 30.96 16.90 15.51
CA GLU A 100 29.94 17.95 15.64
C GLU A 100 30.52 19.35 15.38
N ALA A 101 31.74 19.62 15.84
CA ALA A 101 32.44 20.86 15.55
C ALA A 101 32.79 21.01 14.05
N LEU A 102 33.19 19.91 13.40
CA LEU A 102 33.45 19.86 11.96
C LEU A 102 32.18 20.10 11.13
N LEU A 103 31.07 19.44 11.46
CA LEU A 103 29.77 19.66 10.80
C LEU A 103 29.26 21.09 11.00
N SER A 104 29.44 21.66 12.20
CA SER A 104 29.15 23.07 12.48
C SER A 104 30.01 24.06 11.66
N ALA A 105 31.16 23.61 11.17
CA ALA A 105 32.05 24.35 10.27
C ALA A 105 31.77 24.10 8.77
N GLY A 106 30.78 23.26 8.44
CA GLY A 106 30.42 22.90 7.06
C GLY A 106 31.26 21.78 6.45
N ALA A 107 31.74 20.83 7.26
CA ALA A 107 32.36 19.60 6.76
C ALA A 107 31.36 18.73 5.95
N GLY A 108 31.90 17.87 5.09
CA GLY A 108 31.15 16.97 4.22
C GLY A 108 30.52 15.76 4.93
N PRO A 109 29.84 14.88 4.16
CA PRO A 109 29.15 13.71 4.69
C PRO A 109 30.07 12.74 5.46
N GLU A 110 31.37 12.74 5.18
CA GLU A 110 32.37 11.93 5.87
C GLU A 110 32.43 12.26 7.38
N ALA A 111 32.17 13.52 7.75
CA ALA A 111 32.09 13.94 9.14
C ALA A 111 30.79 13.44 9.82
N SER A 112 29.69 13.31 9.07
CA SER A 112 28.45 12.70 9.57
C SER A 112 28.62 11.20 9.80
N VAL A 113 29.27 10.49 8.88
CA VAL A 113 29.61 9.06 9.04
C VAL A 113 30.55 8.83 10.22
N GLY A 114 31.54 9.72 10.40
CA GLY A 114 32.41 9.75 11.58
C GLY A 114 31.65 10.00 12.89
N LEU A 115 30.73 10.96 12.91
CA LEU A 115 29.87 11.23 14.07
C LEU A 115 28.98 10.03 14.40
N MET A 116 28.37 9.40 13.40
CA MET A 116 27.55 8.21 13.54
C MET A 116 28.35 7.06 14.17
N SER A 117 29.55 6.80 13.66
CA SER A 117 30.51 5.82 14.19
C SER A 117 30.89 6.12 15.64
N ALA A 118 31.07 7.39 15.99
CA ALA A 118 31.33 7.82 17.37
C ALA A 118 30.10 7.65 18.28
N ARG A 119 28.88 7.94 17.81
CA ARG A 119 27.64 7.77 18.57
C ARG A 119 27.36 6.30 18.88
N ILE A 120 27.48 5.40 17.90
CA ILE A 120 27.30 3.96 18.15
C ILE A 120 28.39 3.39 19.08
N GLY A 121 29.65 3.81 18.93
CA GLY A 121 30.74 3.43 19.84
C GLY A 121 30.55 3.92 21.28
N ALA A 122 29.90 5.08 21.47
CA ALA A 122 29.50 5.60 22.78
C ALA A 122 28.23 4.93 23.36
N GLY A 123 27.60 4.00 22.64
CA GLY A 123 26.32 3.39 23.03
C GLY A 123 25.10 4.29 22.85
N ARG A 124 25.24 5.41 22.13
CA ARG A 124 24.17 6.37 21.82
C ARG A 124 23.42 5.91 20.56
N VAL A 125 22.74 4.76 20.67
CA VAL A 125 22.11 4.06 19.54
C VAL A 125 21.04 4.92 18.86
N GLU A 126 20.17 5.60 19.61
CA GLU A 126 19.12 6.46 19.01
C GLU A 126 19.69 7.61 18.17
N ASP A 127 20.75 8.26 18.65
CA ASP A 127 21.41 9.35 17.92
C ASP A 127 22.10 8.82 16.65
N ALA A 128 22.70 7.64 16.73
CA ALA A 128 23.29 6.97 15.56
C ALA A 128 22.22 6.52 14.56
N LEU A 129 21.06 6.06 15.04
CA LEU A 129 19.92 5.64 14.22
C LEU A 129 19.33 6.83 13.45
N ALA A 130 19.04 7.92 14.15
CA ALA A 130 18.53 9.15 13.55
C ALA A 130 19.50 9.73 12.51
N LEU A 131 20.80 9.73 12.82
CA LEU A 131 21.83 10.19 11.88
C LEU A 131 21.95 9.24 10.68
N GLY A 132 21.91 7.93 10.87
CA GLY A 132 21.95 6.94 9.79
C GLY A 132 20.77 7.05 8.83
N LEU A 133 19.56 7.24 9.35
CA LEU A 133 18.36 7.54 8.54
C LEU A 133 18.53 8.80 7.71
N SER A 134 19.15 9.86 8.25
CA SER A 134 19.39 11.11 7.51
C SER A 134 20.50 11.02 6.44
N LEU A 135 21.28 9.93 6.44
CA LEU A 135 22.35 9.67 5.47
C LEU A 135 21.94 8.64 4.40
N ARG A 136 20.89 7.84 4.64
CA ARG A 136 20.37 6.82 3.70
C ARG A 136 19.99 7.49 2.37
N GLY A 137 20.53 6.97 1.27
CA GLY A 137 20.25 7.48 -0.09
C GLY A 137 21.10 8.68 -0.55
N LEU A 138 22.00 9.22 0.28
CA LEU A 138 22.95 10.25 -0.14
C LEU A 138 24.18 9.62 -0.84
N ASP A 139 24.80 10.35 -1.77
CA ASP A 139 26.13 9.99 -2.28
C ASP A 139 27.19 10.34 -1.23
N LEU A 140 27.68 9.30 -0.53
CA LEU A 140 28.70 9.42 0.52
C LEU A 140 30.14 9.27 -0.01
N GLY A 141 30.32 9.03 -1.32
CA GLY A 141 31.63 8.90 -1.95
C GLY A 141 32.55 7.87 -1.26
N GLU A 142 33.72 8.32 -0.80
CA GLU A 142 34.71 7.46 -0.13
C GLU A 142 34.28 6.99 1.28
N ALA A 143 33.21 7.56 1.85
CA ALA A 143 32.69 7.19 3.18
C ALA A 143 31.62 6.09 3.16
N GLU A 144 31.17 5.63 1.98
CA GLU A 144 30.09 4.62 1.83
C GLU A 144 30.39 3.32 2.60
N ASP A 145 31.60 2.75 2.47
CA ASP A 145 31.98 1.53 3.20
C ASP A 145 31.99 1.73 4.74
N GLN A 146 32.36 2.93 5.20
CA GLN A 146 32.36 3.27 6.63
C GLN A 146 30.93 3.47 7.14
N PHE A 147 30.08 4.10 6.34
CA PHE A 147 28.65 4.25 6.62
C PHE A 147 27.98 2.89 6.74
N ARG A 148 28.16 2.00 5.77
CA ARG A 148 27.62 0.64 5.77
C ARG A 148 27.99 -0.12 7.05
N SER A 149 29.27 -0.08 7.46
CA SER A 149 29.74 -0.72 8.69
C SER A 149 29.15 -0.10 9.97
N ALA A 150 29.09 1.23 10.05
CA ALA A 150 28.48 1.92 11.18
C ALA A 150 26.96 1.72 11.27
N TRP A 151 26.28 1.63 10.11
CA TRP A 151 24.84 1.40 9.99
C TRP A 151 24.48 -0.01 10.42
N GLU A 152 25.20 -1.03 9.95
CA GLU A 152 25.06 -2.41 10.41
C GLU A 152 25.16 -2.51 11.94
N ALA A 153 26.21 -1.92 12.52
CA ALA A 153 26.43 -1.92 13.95
C ALA A 153 25.30 -1.20 14.72
N THR A 154 24.75 -0.14 14.14
CA THR A 154 23.63 0.63 14.71
C THR A 154 22.32 -0.16 14.69
N LEU A 155 21.96 -0.74 13.54
CA LEU A 155 20.77 -1.58 13.38
C LEU A 155 20.84 -2.80 14.30
N THR A 156 21.95 -3.54 14.28
CA THR A 156 22.18 -4.72 15.12
C THR A 156 22.20 -4.38 16.62
N ALA A 157 22.58 -3.16 17.00
CA ALA A 157 22.46 -2.71 18.38
C ALA A 157 21.01 -2.41 18.77
N LYS A 158 20.24 -1.70 17.92
CA LYS A 158 18.85 -1.35 18.19
C LYS A 158 17.91 -2.57 18.19
N LEU A 159 18.13 -3.54 17.29
CA LEU A 159 17.36 -4.80 17.22
C LEU A 159 17.39 -5.64 18.50
N LYS A 160 18.34 -5.39 19.43
CA LYS A 160 18.39 -6.06 20.75
C LYS A 160 17.35 -5.53 21.74
N SER A 161 16.80 -4.36 21.47
CA SER A 161 15.78 -3.70 22.28
C SER A 161 14.98 -2.71 21.40
N PRO A 162 14.16 -3.21 20.46
CA PRO A 162 13.25 -2.36 19.71
C PRO A 162 12.15 -1.81 20.63
N ASP A 163 11.64 -0.63 20.31
CA ASP A 163 10.61 0.06 21.09
C ASP A 163 9.21 -0.50 20.79
N SER A 164 9.01 -1.12 19.62
CA SER A 164 7.79 -1.81 19.19
C SER A 164 8.08 -2.80 18.05
N ASP A 165 7.15 -3.69 17.75
CA ASP A 165 7.25 -4.63 16.61
C ASP A 165 7.30 -3.90 15.26
N LEU A 166 6.55 -2.78 15.12
CA LEU A 166 6.65 -1.87 13.96
C LEU A 166 8.10 -1.41 13.74
N GLN A 167 8.78 -0.99 14.83
CA GLN A 167 10.15 -0.54 14.75
C GLN A 167 11.10 -1.71 14.46
N ARG A 168 10.88 -2.89 15.06
CA ARG A 168 11.65 -4.11 14.78
C ARG A 168 11.60 -4.46 13.29
N LYS A 169 10.41 -4.47 12.68
CA LYS A 169 10.23 -4.77 11.25
C LYS A 169 10.97 -3.77 10.36
N ARG A 170 10.85 -2.46 10.62
CA ARG A 170 11.62 -1.40 9.92
C ARG A 170 13.14 -1.58 10.05
N LEU A 171 13.64 -1.95 11.23
CA LEU A 171 15.07 -2.18 11.48
C LEU A 171 15.59 -3.44 10.77
N LEU A 172 14.79 -4.50 10.71
CA LEU A 172 15.11 -5.72 9.97
C LEU A 172 15.13 -5.48 8.46
N LEU A 173 14.15 -4.74 7.92
CA LEU A 173 14.13 -4.35 6.50
C LEU A 173 15.36 -3.51 6.13
N ALA A 174 15.72 -2.52 6.94
CA ALA A 174 16.94 -1.73 6.75
C ALA A 174 18.24 -2.55 6.88
N LEU A 175 18.23 -3.64 7.65
CA LEU A 175 19.36 -4.57 7.76
C LEU A 175 19.42 -5.50 6.55
N ALA A 176 18.28 -5.97 6.04
CA ALA A 176 18.18 -6.75 4.82
C ALA A 176 18.76 -5.98 3.63
N GLU A 177 18.29 -4.75 3.39
CA GLU A 177 18.81 -3.86 2.33
C GLU A 177 20.33 -3.75 2.32
N LEU A 178 20.93 -3.65 3.51
CA LEU A 178 22.37 -3.52 3.71
C LEU A 178 23.15 -4.81 3.42
N LYS A 179 22.50 -5.97 3.61
CA LYS A 179 23.11 -7.30 3.59
C LYS A 179 22.82 -8.12 2.32
N LEU A 180 21.80 -7.78 1.55
CA LEU A 180 21.46 -8.50 0.32
C LEU A 180 22.53 -8.35 -0.76
N PRO A 181 22.77 -9.40 -1.59
CA PRO A 181 22.09 -10.69 -1.62
C PRO A 181 22.77 -11.78 -0.73
N GLY A 182 23.15 -11.45 0.50
CA GLY A 182 23.73 -12.39 1.47
C GLY A 182 22.70 -13.10 2.36
N GLU A 183 23.09 -14.25 2.92
CA GLU A 183 22.30 -15.10 3.83
C GLU A 183 21.72 -14.32 5.03
N ALA A 184 22.54 -13.53 5.73
CA ALA A 184 22.09 -12.67 6.83
C ALA A 184 21.10 -11.56 6.40
N GLY A 185 21.00 -11.26 5.10
CA GLY A 185 19.97 -10.37 4.56
C GLY A 185 18.64 -11.09 4.35
N LEU A 186 18.67 -12.34 3.88
CA LEU A 186 17.51 -13.23 3.78
C LEU A 186 16.93 -13.55 5.16
N GLU A 187 17.78 -13.90 6.14
CA GLU A 187 17.36 -14.14 7.54
C GLU A 187 16.62 -12.92 8.11
N ALA A 188 17.07 -11.70 7.81
CA ALA A 188 16.42 -10.46 8.25
C ALA A 188 15.09 -10.19 7.52
N LEU A 189 14.95 -10.55 6.24
CA LEU A 189 13.65 -10.49 5.54
C LEU A 189 12.66 -11.49 6.15
N ASP A 190 13.08 -12.74 6.37
CA ASP A 190 12.22 -13.79 6.92
C ASP A 190 11.78 -13.49 8.36
N GLU A 191 12.65 -12.87 9.18
CA GLU A 191 12.28 -12.37 10.51
C GLU A 191 11.31 -11.18 10.42
N ALA A 192 11.48 -10.30 9.43
CA ALA A 192 10.59 -9.15 9.22
C ALA A 192 9.19 -9.58 8.73
N GLU A 193 9.12 -10.56 7.83
CA GLU A 193 7.88 -11.15 7.30
C GLU A 193 7.02 -11.80 8.40
N GLN A 194 7.67 -12.40 9.41
CA GLN A 194 6.99 -12.99 10.58
C GLN A 194 6.38 -11.97 11.54
N ILE A 195 6.67 -10.66 11.38
CA ILE A 195 6.06 -9.61 12.20
C ILE A 195 4.75 -9.17 11.54
N PRO A 196 3.58 -9.39 12.19
CA PRO A 196 2.26 -9.18 11.59
C PRO A 196 1.90 -7.69 11.39
N VAL A 197 2.71 -6.78 11.90
CA VAL A 197 2.53 -5.33 11.75
C VAL A 197 2.87 -4.92 10.31
N ARG A 198 2.01 -4.15 9.67
CA ARG A 198 2.17 -3.70 8.28
C ARG A 198 3.06 -2.46 8.19
N LEU A 199 3.76 -2.32 7.07
CA LEU A 199 4.55 -1.14 6.70
C LEU A 199 4.09 -0.61 5.34
N ASP A 200 4.17 0.70 5.15
CA ASP A 200 4.12 1.31 3.81
C ASP A 200 5.22 0.74 2.89
N GLU A 201 6.34 0.32 3.50
CA GLU A 201 7.50 -0.31 2.86
C GLU A 201 7.36 -1.85 2.70
N ASP A 202 6.24 -2.49 3.06
CA ASP A 202 6.08 -3.96 2.94
C ASP A 202 6.21 -4.45 1.49
N GLY A 203 5.91 -3.60 0.51
CA GLY A 203 6.21 -3.87 -0.88
C GLY A 203 7.69 -4.05 -1.16
N LEU A 204 8.55 -3.23 -0.55
CA LEU A 204 9.99 -3.36 -0.67
C LEU A 204 10.48 -4.67 -0.03
N LEU A 205 9.90 -5.09 1.09
CA LEU A 205 10.18 -6.40 1.71
C LEU A 205 9.88 -7.54 0.71
N SER A 206 8.69 -7.54 0.11
CA SER A 206 8.31 -8.54 -0.91
C SER A 206 9.19 -8.46 -2.16
N TYR A 207 9.55 -7.27 -2.63
CA TYR A 207 10.52 -7.09 -3.73
C TYR A 207 11.89 -7.68 -3.40
N TYR A 208 12.39 -7.47 -2.19
CA TYR A 208 13.69 -8.00 -1.77
C TYR A 208 13.66 -9.53 -1.63
N GLN A 209 12.53 -10.13 -1.21
CA GLN A 209 12.33 -11.58 -1.30
C GLN A 209 12.39 -12.04 -2.77
N VAL A 210 11.64 -11.39 -3.68
CA VAL A 210 11.65 -11.69 -5.13
C VAL A 210 13.06 -11.67 -5.71
N VAL A 211 13.79 -10.55 -5.60
CA VAL A 211 15.12 -10.38 -6.23
C VAL A 211 16.11 -11.42 -5.72
N SER A 212 16.00 -11.82 -4.46
CA SER A 212 16.94 -12.76 -3.82
C SER A 212 16.61 -14.23 -4.13
N ARG A 213 15.34 -14.55 -4.40
CA ARG A 213 14.83 -15.93 -4.51
C ARG A 213 14.42 -16.37 -5.93
N VAL A 214 14.06 -15.46 -6.83
CA VAL A 214 13.46 -15.72 -8.16
C VAL A 214 14.24 -16.68 -9.07
N GLU A 215 15.56 -16.79 -8.92
CA GLU A 215 16.38 -17.71 -9.74
C GLU A 215 16.34 -19.17 -9.23
N ASN A 216 15.94 -19.42 -7.97
CA ASN A 216 16.01 -20.74 -7.33
C ASN A 216 14.67 -21.26 -6.79
N GLU A 217 13.79 -20.36 -6.33
CA GLU A 217 12.55 -20.67 -5.60
C GLU A 217 11.36 -20.07 -6.33
N ASP A 218 10.13 -20.53 -6.04
CA ASP A 218 8.93 -19.85 -6.51
C ASP A 218 8.68 -18.62 -5.66
N VAL A 219 8.50 -17.47 -6.31
CA VAL A 219 8.28 -16.18 -5.66
C VAL A 219 6.92 -15.59 -6.05
N THR A 220 5.95 -16.42 -6.46
CA THR A 220 4.60 -15.99 -6.89
C THR A 220 3.93 -15.11 -5.85
N ALA A 221 3.82 -15.55 -4.58
CA ALA A 221 3.21 -14.76 -3.51
C ALA A 221 3.89 -13.39 -3.35
N TYR A 222 5.21 -13.36 -3.20
CA TYR A 222 5.99 -12.13 -3.08
C TYR A 222 5.86 -11.18 -4.29
N LEU A 223 5.72 -11.71 -5.52
CA LEU A 223 5.47 -10.90 -6.71
C LEU A 223 4.07 -10.25 -6.67
N LEU A 224 3.06 -11.02 -6.29
CA LEU A 224 1.67 -10.56 -6.20
C LEU A 224 1.50 -9.52 -5.08
N ASP A 225 2.13 -9.75 -3.93
CA ASP A 225 2.12 -8.81 -2.81
C ASP A 225 2.87 -7.52 -3.16
N TYR A 226 4.05 -7.61 -3.77
CA TYR A 226 4.79 -6.42 -4.21
C TYR A 226 4.01 -5.59 -5.24
N MET A 227 3.28 -6.25 -6.16
CA MET A 227 2.36 -5.56 -7.08
C MET A 227 1.21 -4.85 -6.36
N HIS A 228 0.68 -5.43 -5.28
CA HIS A 228 -0.42 -4.84 -4.51
C HIS A 228 -0.02 -3.54 -3.79
N SER A 229 1.25 -3.42 -3.42
CA SER A 229 1.83 -2.37 -2.57
C SER A 229 2.68 -1.34 -3.32
N LEU A 230 2.35 -1.06 -4.58
CA LEU A 230 3.13 -0.23 -5.53
C LEU A 230 4.50 -0.83 -5.87
N GLY A 231 4.51 -1.67 -6.91
CA GLY A 231 5.72 -2.22 -7.48
C GLY A 231 6.51 -1.16 -8.26
N ASP A 232 7.30 -0.32 -7.58
CA ASP A 232 7.86 0.89 -8.18
C ASP A 232 9.03 0.65 -9.15
N LYS A 233 9.66 -0.54 -9.09
CA LYS A 233 10.81 -0.97 -9.88
C LYS A 233 10.40 -1.58 -11.24
N PRO A 234 10.86 -1.05 -12.40
CA PRO A 234 10.60 -1.64 -13.73
C PRO A 234 10.99 -3.13 -13.86
N GLU A 235 11.98 -3.57 -13.10
CA GLU A 235 12.50 -4.93 -13.05
C GLU A 235 11.42 -5.96 -12.67
N LEU A 236 10.34 -5.53 -11.99
CA LEU A 236 9.15 -6.33 -11.70
C LEU A 236 8.64 -7.10 -12.93
N PHE A 237 8.55 -6.46 -14.09
CA PHE A 237 8.02 -7.10 -15.30
C PHE A 237 8.95 -8.21 -15.84
N GLU A 238 10.26 -8.10 -15.62
CA GLU A 238 11.21 -9.18 -15.90
C GLU A 238 11.02 -10.33 -14.89
N HIS A 239 10.84 -10.03 -13.61
CA HIS A 239 10.64 -11.04 -12.57
C HIS A 239 9.31 -11.79 -12.73
N LEU A 240 8.21 -11.11 -13.07
CA LEU A 240 6.93 -11.73 -13.45
C LEU A 240 7.12 -12.72 -14.61
N SER A 241 7.77 -12.27 -15.68
CA SER A 241 8.06 -13.11 -16.86
C SER A 241 8.87 -14.36 -16.49
N LYS A 242 9.93 -14.19 -15.67
CA LYS A 242 10.81 -15.29 -15.23
C LYS A 242 10.10 -16.29 -14.34
N ASN A 243 9.31 -15.83 -13.38
CA ASN A 243 8.64 -16.69 -12.41
C ASN A 243 7.52 -17.50 -13.09
N PHE A 244 6.62 -16.82 -13.80
CA PHE A 244 5.49 -17.49 -14.45
C PHE A 244 5.87 -18.33 -15.68
N ALA A 245 7.09 -18.19 -16.24
CA ALA A 245 7.61 -19.13 -17.25
C ALA A 245 7.71 -20.59 -16.74
N ARG A 246 7.61 -20.82 -15.43
CA ARG A 246 7.51 -22.16 -14.82
C ARG A 246 6.11 -22.77 -14.90
N TYR A 247 5.09 -21.94 -15.11
CA TYR A 247 3.66 -22.28 -15.07
C TYR A 247 3.02 -21.97 -16.44
N PRO A 248 2.98 -22.93 -17.39
CA PRO A 248 2.61 -22.66 -18.78
C PRO A 248 1.20 -22.07 -19.00
N GLU A 249 0.33 -22.21 -18.01
CA GLU A 249 -1.07 -21.77 -18.07
C GLU A 249 -1.18 -20.30 -17.64
N ILE A 250 -0.59 -19.93 -16.48
CA ILE A 250 -0.46 -18.52 -16.05
C ILE A 250 0.50 -17.72 -16.93
N ALA A 251 1.52 -18.35 -17.54
CA ALA A 251 2.55 -17.67 -18.34
C ALA A 251 1.95 -16.68 -19.35
N LYS A 252 0.80 -17.00 -19.95
CA LYS A 252 0.11 -16.12 -20.90
C LYS A 252 -0.53 -14.89 -20.26
N VAL A 253 -1.09 -15.03 -19.05
CA VAL A 253 -1.63 -13.91 -18.27
C VAL A 253 -0.49 -12.95 -17.90
N ALA A 254 0.64 -13.50 -17.47
CA ALA A 254 1.86 -12.73 -17.22
C ALA A 254 2.40 -12.06 -18.51
N GLU A 255 2.42 -12.77 -19.65
CA GLU A 255 2.79 -12.21 -20.95
C GLU A 255 1.88 -11.04 -21.37
N ALA A 256 0.56 -11.11 -21.11
CA ALA A 256 -0.38 -10.02 -21.37
C ALA A 256 -0.12 -8.79 -20.48
N VAL A 257 0.12 -8.98 -19.18
CA VAL A 257 0.50 -7.89 -18.25
C VAL A 257 1.83 -7.25 -18.65
N VAL A 258 2.82 -8.06 -19.05
CA VAL A 258 4.12 -7.57 -19.53
C VAL A 258 3.99 -6.86 -20.89
N ALA A 259 3.04 -7.27 -21.74
CA ALA A 259 2.71 -6.58 -22.98
C ALA A 259 2.05 -5.21 -22.72
N LEU A 260 1.18 -5.09 -21.71
CA LEU A 260 0.60 -3.80 -21.30
C LEU A 260 1.67 -2.79 -20.85
N ALA A 261 2.71 -3.27 -20.16
CA ALA A 261 3.85 -2.44 -19.79
C ALA A 261 4.77 -2.12 -20.99
N GLY A 262 5.15 -3.12 -21.79
CA GLY A 262 6.26 -3.03 -22.75
C GLY A 262 5.89 -2.86 -24.23
N GLN A 263 4.61 -2.88 -24.61
CA GLN A 263 4.16 -2.84 -26.01
C GLN A 263 3.10 -1.77 -26.25
N SER A 264 2.89 -1.41 -27.52
CA SER A 264 1.76 -0.57 -27.90
C SER A 264 0.42 -1.24 -27.56
N ARG A 265 -0.64 -0.44 -27.45
CA ARG A 265 -2.00 -0.89 -27.15
C ARG A 265 -2.45 -2.09 -28.00
N THR A 266 -2.11 -2.10 -29.29
CA THR A 266 -2.45 -3.21 -30.20
C THR A 266 -1.68 -4.49 -29.86
N GLY A 267 -0.39 -4.39 -29.47
CA GLY A 267 0.39 -5.55 -29.05
C GLY A 267 -0.07 -6.12 -27.71
N ALA A 268 -0.49 -5.26 -26.78
CA ALA A 268 -1.15 -5.67 -25.54
C ALA A 268 -2.47 -6.41 -25.81
N GLN A 269 -3.31 -5.89 -26.72
CA GLN A 269 -4.56 -6.57 -27.13
C GLN A 269 -4.31 -7.93 -27.78
N GLU A 270 -3.29 -8.04 -28.65
CA GLU A 270 -2.89 -9.32 -29.27
C GLU A 270 -2.39 -10.34 -28.23
N ALA A 271 -1.73 -9.90 -27.15
CA ALA A 271 -1.30 -10.75 -26.05
C ALA A 271 -2.46 -11.19 -25.14
N GLU A 272 -3.40 -10.29 -24.85
CA GLU A 272 -4.65 -10.59 -24.13
C GLU A 272 -5.49 -11.63 -24.91
N GLU A 273 -5.68 -11.45 -26.22
CA GLU A 273 -6.35 -12.43 -27.08
C GLU A 273 -5.63 -13.80 -27.09
N ALA A 274 -4.32 -13.84 -26.93
CA ALA A 274 -3.53 -15.08 -26.87
C ALA A 274 -3.66 -15.83 -25.53
N ALA A 275 -3.96 -15.13 -24.43
CA ALA A 275 -4.29 -15.72 -23.13
C ALA A 275 -5.60 -16.52 -23.21
N GLY A 276 -6.56 -16.10 -24.04
CA GLY A 276 -7.78 -16.85 -24.32
C GLY A 276 -8.80 -16.72 -23.18
N GLU A 277 -9.38 -17.83 -22.74
CA GLU A 277 -10.52 -17.84 -21.80
C GLU A 277 -10.18 -17.20 -20.44
N LEU A 278 -8.92 -17.29 -19.98
CA LEU A 278 -8.43 -16.67 -18.72
C LEU A 278 -8.53 -15.13 -18.68
N LEU A 279 -8.52 -14.46 -19.83
CA LEU A 279 -8.67 -12.99 -19.95
C LEU A 279 -9.84 -12.60 -20.86
N ALA A 280 -10.71 -13.55 -21.23
CA ALA A 280 -11.81 -13.28 -22.14
C ALA A 280 -12.87 -12.38 -21.46
N PRO A 281 -13.27 -11.25 -22.09
CA PRO A 281 -14.30 -10.39 -21.53
C PRO A 281 -15.63 -11.14 -21.33
N GLN A 282 -16.16 -11.06 -20.12
CA GLN A 282 -17.39 -11.70 -19.69
C GLN A 282 -18.60 -10.76 -19.86
N TYR A 283 -19.81 -11.32 -19.74
CA TYR A 283 -21.02 -10.51 -19.64
C TYR A 283 -21.31 -10.22 -18.18
N ALA A 284 -21.51 -8.95 -17.82
CA ALA A 284 -22.00 -8.58 -16.49
C ALA A 284 -23.34 -9.29 -16.23
N THR A 285 -23.38 -10.14 -15.21
CA THR A 285 -24.60 -10.79 -14.70
C THR A 285 -24.87 -10.35 -13.27
N ARG A 286 -26.09 -10.61 -12.79
CA ARG A 286 -26.46 -10.36 -11.40
C ARG A 286 -25.72 -11.29 -10.42
N GLU A 287 -25.55 -12.55 -10.78
CA GLU A 287 -24.75 -13.54 -10.03
C GLU A 287 -23.31 -13.03 -9.86
N MET A 288 -22.66 -12.65 -10.97
CA MET A 288 -21.33 -12.05 -10.97
C MET A 288 -21.25 -10.76 -10.15
N ALA A 289 -22.33 -9.95 -10.09
CA ALA A 289 -22.41 -8.73 -9.29
C ALA A 289 -22.66 -8.97 -7.79
N GLU A 290 -23.36 -10.05 -7.45
CA GLU A 290 -23.58 -10.52 -6.07
C GLU A 290 -22.35 -11.27 -5.52
N GLU A 291 -21.53 -11.87 -6.40
CA GLU A 291 -20.22 -12.47 -6.11
C GLU A 291 -19.06 -11.45 -6.09
N ILE A 292 -19.29 -10.19 -6.46
CA ILE A 292 -18.34 -9.12 -6.18
C ILE A 292 -18.23 -9.00 -4.65
N GLY A 293 -17.11 -9.40 -4.06
CA GLY A 293 -16.84 -9.13 -2.65
C GLY A 293 -15.59 -9.80 -2.11
N ASP A 294 -14.74 -9.03 -1.44
CA ASP A 294 -13.88 -9.56 -0.38
C ASP A 294 -14.58 -9.37 0.98
N PRO A 295 -14.66 -10.38 1.86
CA PRO A 295 -15.30 -10.26 3.17
C PRO A 295 -14.66 -9.19 4.08
N GLY A 296 -13.38 -8.89 3.91
CA GLY A 296 -12.69 -7.81 4.61
C GLY A 296 -13.11 -6.43 4.10
N GLU A 297 -13.22 -6.24 2.78
CA GLU A 297 -13.76 -5.01 2.18
C GLU A 297 -15.23 -4.77 2.58
N GLU A 298 -16.07 -5.81 2.60
CA GLU A 298 -17.45 -5.71 3.11
C GLU A 298 -17.50 -5.27 4.57
N ALA A 299 -16.73 -5.97 5.43
CA ALA A 299 -16.64 -5.65 6.84
C ALA A 299 -16.13 -4.22 7.08
N MET A 300 -15.16 -3.76 6.28
CA MET A 300 -14.67 -2.38 6.33
C MET A 300 -15.81 -1.39 6.01
N VAL A 301 -16.53 -1.57 4.91
CA VAL A 301 -17.64 -0.68 4.51
C VAL A 301 -18.74 -0.64 5.57
N GLU A 302 -19.12 -1.79 6.14
CA GLU A 302 -20.08 -1.88 7.26
C GLU A 302 -19.56 -1.19 8.54
N VAL A 303 -18.29 -1.41 8.90
CA VAL A 303 -17.65 -0.76 10.07
C VAL A 303 -17.67 0.75 9.93
N PHE A 304 -17.36 1.33 8.77
CA PHE A 304 -17.41 2.78 8.61
C PHE A 304 -18.84 3.33 8.63
N LEU A 305 -19.74 2.80 7.81
CA LEU A 305 -21.08 3.36 7.60
C LEU A 305 -22.04 3.06 8.76
N ASP A 306 -22.01 1.85 9.30
CA ASP A 306 -23.04 1.34 10.20
C ASP A 306 -22.56 1.33 11.68
N HIS A 307 -21.26 1.52 11.93
CA HIS A 307 -20.68 1.61 13.28
C HIS A 307 -19.93 2.93 13.55
N LEU A 308 -18.86 3.25 12.83
CA LEU A 308 -17.93 4.33 13.19
C LEU A 308 -18.55 5.72 13.03
N ILE A 309 -19.13 6.03 11.86
CA ILE A 309 -19.75 7.33 11.59
C ILE A 309 -20.94 7.60 12.54
N PRO A 310 -21.86 6.64 12.77
CA PRO A 310 -22.89 6.76 13.81
C PRO A 310 -22.32 6.94 15.23
N ARG A 311 -21.25 6.22 15.60
CA ARG A 311 -20.62 6.32 16.93
C ARG A 311 -19.93 7.67 17.16
N ALA A 312 -19.39 8.28 16.10
CA ALA A 312 -18.87 9.65 16.10
C ALA A 312 -19.97 10.73 16.17
N GLY A 313 -21.23 10.37 15.96
CA GLY A 313 -22.36 11.30 15.98
C GLY A 313 -22.33 12.31 14.84
N LEU A 314 -21.87 11.87 13.66
CA LEU A 314 -21.77 12.70 12.45
C LEU A 314 -22.97 12.48 11.53
N GLU A 315 -23.48 13.58 10.97
CA GLU A 315 -24.45 13.60 9.88
C GLU A 315 -23.71 14.13 8.65
N LEU A 316 -23.09 13.24 7.86
CA LEU A 316 -22.31 13.59 6.67
C LEU A 316 -23.21 13.54 5.43
N PRO A 317 -23.16 14.55 4.53
CA PRO A 317 -24.04 14.62 3.36
C PRO A 317 -23.63 13.61 2.27
N VAL A 318 -24.63 12.99 1.66
CA VAL A 318 -24.52 12.24 0.40
C VAL A 318 -25.70 12.69 -0.47
N PRO A 319 -25.48 13.31 -1.65
CA PRO A 319 -24.19 13.73 -2.23
C PRO A 319 -23.38 14.68 -1.34
N SER A 320 -22.08 14.75 -1.59
CA SER A 320 -21.22 15.82 -1.05
C SER A 320 -21.55 17.17 -1.70
N ASP A 321 -21.33 18.28 -0.99
CA ASP A 321 -21.61 19.65 -1.48
C ASP A 321 -21.00 19.92 -2.88
N GLU A 322 -19.76 19.46 -3.12
CA GLU A 322 -19.09 19.53 -4.42
C GLU A 322 -19.89 18.84 -5.55
N PHE A 323 -20.50 17.68 -5.26
CA PHE A 323 -21.31 16.97 -6.24
C PHE A 323 -22.69 17.64 -6.40
N GLU A 324 -23.26 18.27 -5.37
CA GLU A 324 -24.43 19.15 -5.54
C GLU A 324 -24.14 20.33 -6.47
N GLU A 325 -22.95 20.94 -6.38
CA GLU A 325 -22.51 21.97 -7.34
C GLU A 325 -22.43 21.41 -8.77
N PHE A 326 -21.89 20.20 -8.95
CA PHE A 326 -21.89 19.55 -10.27
C PHE A 326 -23.31 19.29 -10.80
N LEU A 327 -24.22 18.82 -9.95
CA LEU A 327 -25.63 18.59 -10.32
C LEU A 327 -26.33 19.90 -10.73
N HIS A 328 -25.97 21.05 -10.15
CA HIS A 328 -26.52 22.35 -10.52
C HIS A 328 -26.19 22.74 -11.97
N ASP A 329 -24.97 22.44 -12.42
CA ASP A 329 -24.44 22.74 -13.75
C ASP A 329 -24.64 21.60 -14.77
N SER A 330 -25.52 20.64 -14.45
CA SER A 330 -25.77 19.44 -15.25
C SER A 330 -27.13 19.44 -15.96
N GLU A 331 -27.17 18.83 -17.14
CA GLU A 331 -28.41 18.59 -17.91
C GLU A 331 -28.62 17.09 -18.19
N PRO A 332 -29.85 16.60 -18.42
CA PRO A 332 -30.10 15.21 -18.81
C PRO A 332 -29.30 14.80 -20.04
N ALA A 333 -28.56 13.69 -19.96
CA ALA A 333 -27.58 13.34 -20.96
C ALA A 333 -28.20 13.11 -22.35
N ALA A 334 -27.68 13.82 -23.35
CA ALA A 334 -28.03 13.56 -24.74
C ALA A 334 -27.40 12.24 -25.20
N PHE A 335 -28.21 11.19 -25.35
CA PHE A 335 -27.77 9.88 -25.87
C PHE A 335 -27.35 9.95 -27.35
N VAL A 336 -26.18 10.51 -27.62
CA VAL A 336 -25.51 10.62 -28.93
C VAL A 336 -24.08 10.08 -28.85
N GLY A 337 -23.36 10.04 -29.98
CA GLY A 337 -21.92 9.77 -30.02
C GLY A 337 -21.46 8.44 -29.41
N SER A 338 -20.29 8.49 -28.77
CA SER A 338 -19.66 7.43 -27.98
C SER A 338 -20.54 6.97 -26.82
N LEU A 339 -21.09 7.94 -26.06
CA LEU A 339 -21.97 7.71 -24.92
C LEU A 339 -23.12 6.76 -25.28
N ARG A 340 -23.88 7.05 -26.34
CA ARG A 340 -24.97 6.16 -26.79
C ARG A 340 -24.49 4.74 -27.13
N GLN A 341 -23.27 4.58 -27.64
CA GLN A 341 -22.73 3.27 -28.01
C GLN A 341 -22.32 2.49 -26.77
N ALA A 342 -21.65 3.14 -25.81
CA ALA A 342 -21.28 2.55 -24.53
C ALA A 342 -22.53 2.10 -23.75
N LEU A 343 -23.43 3.04 -23.45
CA LEU A 343 -24.60 2.79 -22.59
C LEU A 343 -25.63 1.82 -23.21
N ARG A 344 -25.52 1.48 -24.50
CA ARG A 344 -26.36 0.46 -25.15
C ARG A 344 -25.98 -0.98 -24.77
N ASN A 345 -24.72 -1.18 -24.36
CA ASN A 345 -24.15 -2.48 -24.01
C ASN A 345 -23.93 -2.61 -22.49
N ILE A 346 -24.63 -1.79 -21.69
CA ILE A 346 -24.61 -1.81 -20.22
C ILE A 346 -26.04 -2.09 -19.77
N ASP A 347 -26.21 -3.20 -19.06
CA ASP A 347 -27.47 -3.51 -18.40
C ASP A 347 -27.42 -3.02 -16.95
N TYR A 348 -27.94 -1.83 -16.71
CA TYR A 348 -28.00 -1.24 -15.36
C TYR A 348 -28.83 -2.06 -14.40
N THR A 349 -29.77 -2.89 -14.87
CA THR A 349 -30.68 -3.69 -14.03
C THR A 349 -30.00 -4.82 -13.28
N VAL A 350 -28.73 -5.09 -13.60
CA VAL A 350 -27.80 -5.89 -12.79
C VAL A 350 -27.58 -5.26 -11.41
N PHE A 351 -27.55 -3.92 -11.32
CA PHE A 351 -27.23 -3.16 -10.10
C PHE A 351 -28.42 -2.37 -9.53
N PHE A 352 -29.19 -1.69 -10.39
CA PHE A 352 -30.24 -0.73 -10.01
C PHE A 352 -31.47 -0.82 -10.92
N GLU A 353 -32.67 -0.74 -10.34
CA GLU A 353 -33.92 -0.73 -11.11
C GLU A 353 -34.08 0.56 -11.95
N GLU A 354 -33.66 1.71 -11.41
CA GLU A 354 -33.67 3.01 -12.05
C GLU A 354 -32.33 3.73 -11.80
N ILE A 355 -31.85 4.47 -12.79
CA ILE A 355 -30.62 5.26 -12.71
C ILE A 355 -30.77 6.55 -13.52
N GLU A 356 -30.34 7.67 -12.95
CA GLU A 356 -30.30 8.95 -13.64
C GLU A 356 -28.97 9.11 -14.40
N VAL A 357 -29.02 9.67 -15.60
CA VAL A 357 -27.87 9.80 -16.51
C VAL A 357 -27.78 11.26 -16.96
N LEU A 358 -26.80 11.98 -16.42
CA LEU A 358 -26.62 13.41 -16.59
C LEU A 358 -25.33 13.73 -17.36
N SER A 359 -25.27 14.93 -17.93
CA SER A 359 -24.08 15.47 -18.59
C SER A 359 -23.66 16.78 -17.93
N TYR A 360 -22.38 16.82 -17.53
CA TYR A 360 -21.71 17.98 -16.97
C TYR A 360 -20.89 18.71 -18.05
N SER A 361 -20.83 20.04 -17.96
CA SER A 361 -20.10 20.88 -18.92
C SER A 361 -19.29 22.02 -18.30
N GLY A 362 -19.08 21.98 -16.98
CA GLY A 362 -18.25 22.94 -16.25
C GLY A 362 -16.74 22.66 -16.36
N GLU A 363 -15.98 23.13 -15.37
CA GLU A 363 -14.50 23.14 -15.40
C GLU A 363 -13.84 22.00 -14.61
N ALA A 364 -14.59 21.24 -13.79
CA ALA A 364 -14.06 20.12 -12.99
C ALA A 364 -13.51 18.99 -13.87
N ASP A 365 -12.39 18.37 -13.46
CA ASP A 365 -11.69 17.39 -14.28
C ASP A 365 -12.04 15.94 -13.90
N PHE A 366 -12.99 15.35 -14.61
CA PHE A 366 -13.35 13.93 -14.53
C PHE A 366 -13.92 13.46 -15.89
N LEU A 367 -13.98 12.14 -16.11
CA LEU A 367 -14.71 11.56 -17.24
C LEU A 367 -16.12 11.08 -16.83
N VAL A 368 -16.18 10.26 -15.77
CA VAL A 368 -17.44 9.75 -15.20
C VAL A 368 -17.39 9.84 -13.68
N GLU A 369 -18.37 10.52 -13.10
CA GLU A 369 -18.63 10.59 -11.66
C GLU A 369 -19.97 9.93 -11.32
N CYS A 370 -20.18 9.61 -10.04
CA CYS A 370 -21.41 8.98 -9.59
C CYS A 370 -21.81 9.37 -8.17
N CYS A 371 -23.12 9.33 -7.88
CA CYS A 371 -23.65 9.42 -6.52
C CYS A 371 -24.81 8.43 -6.33
N PRO A 372 -24.87 7.68 -5.21
CA PRO A 372 -25.92 6.69 -4.97
C PRO A 372 -27.25 7.29 -4.48
N GLU A 373 -27.24 8.51 -3.92
CA GLU A 373 -28.43 9.18 -3.36
C GLU A 373 -28.65 10.58 -3.97
N PRO A 374 -29.88 11.15 -3.91
CA PRO A 374 -31.14 10.52 -3.48
C PRO A 374 -31.71 9.53 -4.52
N THR A 375 -31.19 9.57 -5.74
CA THR A 375 -31.41 8.60 -6.81
C THR A 375 -30.03 8.21 -7.34
N PRO A 376 -29.72 6.93 -7.60
CA PRO A 376 -28.47 6.53 -8.24
C PRO A 376 -28.25 7.31 -9.54
N THR A 377 -27.14 8.04 -9.62
CA THR A 377 -26.88 9.01 -10.68
C THR A 377 -25.48 8.79 -11.26
N LEU A 378 -25.38 8.66 -12.58
CA LEU A 378 -24.13 8.74 -13.33
C LEU A 378 -24.01 10.10 -14.00
N LEU A 379 -22.88 10.76 -13.79
CA LEU A 379 -22.57 12.07 -14.33
C LEU A 379 -21.40 12.01 -15.32
N PHE A 380 -21.66 12.38 -16.57
CA PHE A 380 -20.67 12.32 -17.66
C PHE A 380 -20.17 13.71 -18.03
N HIS A 381 -18.86 13.95 -17.94
CA HIS A 381 -18.30 15.20 -18.46
C HIS A 381 -18.34 15.19 -19.99
N SER A 382 -18.62 16.35 -20.60
CA SER A 382 -18.48 16.58 -22.05
C SER A 382 -17.18 16.08 -22.72
N LYS A 383 -16.08 15.82 -21.97
CA LYS A 383 -14.85 15.21 -22.49
C LYS A 383 -15.05 13.78 -23.03
N VAL A 384 -16.09 13.06 -22.58
CA VAL A 384 -16.37 11.67 -23.02
C VAL A 384 -16.73 11.51 -24.51
N GLU A 385 -16.99 12.60 -25.24
CA GLU A 385 -17.23 12.55 -26.69
C GLU A 385 -16.05 11.94 -27.47
N ASN A 386 -14.82 12.09 -26.97
CA ASN A 386 -13.60 11.55 -27.58
C ASN A 386 -13.18 10.19 -27.02
N VAL A 387 -13.84 9.69 -25.97
CA VAL A 387 -13.50 8.42 -25.31
C VAL A 387 -14.10 7.24 -26.10
N PRO A 388 -13.31 6.21 -26.45
CA PRO A 388 -13.81 5.01 -27.10
C PRO A 388 -14.93 4.32 -26.29
N PRO A 389 -15.99 3.78 -26.94
CA PRO A 389 -17.13 3.22 -26.22
C PRO A 389 -16.80 2.12 -25.21
N GLU A 390 -15.78 1.29 -25.47
CA GLU A 390 -15.38 0.20 -24.57
C GLU A 390 -14.65 0.73 -23.32
N GLU A 391 -13.83 1.78 -23.45
CA GLU A 391 -13.21 2.48 -22.30
C GLU A 391 -14.28 3.19 -21.47
N LEU A 392 -15.29 3.78 -22.12
CA LEU A 392 -16.41 4.40 -21.42
C LEU A 392 -17.29 3.35 -20.71
N ARG A 393 -17.42 2.12 -21.26
CA ARG A 393 -18.07 0.99 -20.57
C ARG A 393 -17.31 0.61 -19.29
N PHE A 394 -15.98 0.55 -19.32
CA PHE A 394 -15.18 0.28 -18.13
C PHE A 394 -15.46 1.31 -17.02
N LEU A 395 -15.34 2.61 -17.33
CA LEU A 395 -15.54 3.69 -16.36
C LEU A 395 -16.96 3.65 -15.76
N VAL A 396 -17.97 3.33 -16.57
CA VAL A 396 -19.35 3.18 -16.08
C VAL A 396 -19.54 1.94 -15.21
N PHE A 397 -19.02 0.76 -15.60
CA PHE A 397 -19.15 -0.43 -14.77
C PHE A 397 -18.45 -0.26 -13.41
N ARG A 398 -17.26 0.35 -13.37
CA ARG A 398 -16.57 0.71 -12.12
C ARG A 398 -17.47 1.56 -11.22
N ARG A 399 -18.02 2.66 -11.76
CA ARG A 399 -18.90 3.59 -11.03
C ARG A 399 -20.21 2.95 -10.57
N LEU A 400 -20.76 2.00 -11.34
CA LEU A 400 -21.92 1.20 -10.93
C LEU A 400 -21.60 0.30 -9.73
N VAL A 401 -20.46 -0.40 -9.75
CA VAL A 401 -20.00 -1.24 -8.64
C VAL A 401 -19.73 -0.39 -7.40
N GLN A 402 -19.04 0.75 -7.54
CA GLN A 402 -18.79 1.68 -6.42
C GLN A 402 -20.08 2.15 -5.75
N MET A 403 -21.15 2.44 -6.50
CA MET A 403 -22.46 2.74 -5.90
C MET A 403 -23.11 1.51 -5.26
N TYR A 404 -23.10 0.36 -5.95
CA TYR A 404 -23.78 -0.86 -5.54
C TYR A 404 -23.21 -1.44 -4.24
N ARG A 405 -21.87 -1.43 -4.11
CA ARG A 405 -21.09 -1.90 -2.96
C ARG A 405 -20.92 -0.83 -1.86
N ARG A 406 -21.65 0.29 -1.97
CA ARG A 406 -21.62 1.46 -1.07
C ARG A 406 -20.29 2.23 -0.99
N HIS A 407 -19.28 1.92 -1.79
CA HIS A 407 -17.97 2.63 -1.82
C HIS A 407 -18.16 4.14 -2.10
N ALA A 408 -19.08 4.49 -3.00
CA ALA A 408 -19.41 5.87 -3.33
C ALA A 408 -20.01 6.67 -2.15
N TYR A 409 -20.68 6.01 -1.18
CA TYR A 409 -21.12 6.71 0.04
C TYR A 409 -19.92 7.18 0.86
N LEU A 410 -18.92 6.31 1.06
CA LEU A 410 -17.70 6.64 1.78
C LEU A 410 -16.91 7.74 1.06
N GLU A 411 -16.81 7.67 -0.26
CA GLU A 411 -16.17 8.72 -1.08
C GLU A 411 -16.84 10.10 -0.89
N HIS A 412 -18.18 10.20 -0.93
CA HIS A 412 -18.87 11.47 -0.65
C HIS A 412 -18.74 11.91 0.81
N MET A 413 -18.86 11.00 1.76
CA MET A 413 -18.73 11.30 3.18
C MET A 413 -17.32 11.80 3.54
N ALA A 414 -16.28 11.22 2.94
CA ALA A 414 -14.88 11.64 3.11
C ALA A 414 -14.64 13.07 2.59
N ARG A 415 -15.21 13.42 1.42
CA ARG A 415 -15.16 14.79 0.86
C ARG A 415 -15.79 15.84 1.79
N ALA A 416 -16.71 15.45 2.67
CA ALA A 416 -17.40 16.34 3.60
C ALA A 416 -16.75 16.45 5.00
N LEU A 417 -15.58 15.84 5.23
CA LEU A 417 -14.90 15.86 6.53
C LEU A 417 -14.15 17.18 6.79
N ASP A 418 -14.55 17.89 7.84
CA ASP A 418 -13.73 18.93 8.48
C ASP A 418 -12.82 18.36 9.58
N ASP A 419 -11.80 19.12 10.00
CA ASP A 419 -10.88 18.74 11.07
C ASP A 419 -11.59 18.31 12.37
N SER A 420 -12.76 18.88 12.68
CA SER A 420 -13.56 18.50 13.85
C SER A 420 -14.22 17.11 13.67
N ALA A 421 -14.70 16.80 12.47
CA ALA A 421 -15.28 15.52 12.10
C ALA A 421 -14.22 14.42 12.12
N ARG A 422 -13.04 14.71 11.56
CA ARG A 422 -11.87 13.84 11.64
C ARG A 422 -11.50 13.50 13.09
N CYS A 423 -11.37 14.52 13.95
CA CYS A 423 -11.10 14.29 15.38
C CYS A 423 -12.18 13.44 16.08
N LYS A 424 -13.47 13.60 15.72
CA LYS A 424 -14.57 12.78 16.26
C LYS A 424 -14.49 11.33 15.79
N LEU A 425 -14.10 11.08 14.53
CA LEU A 425 -13.91 9.73 14.00
C LEU A 425 -12.75 9.00 14.68
N VAL A 426 -11.59 9.66 14.84
CA VAL A 426 -10.44 9.10 15.59
C VAL A 426 -10.86 8.77 17.03
N LYS A 427 -11.63 9.66 17.67
CA LYS A 427 -12.17 9.40 19.02
C LYS A 427 -13.12 8.20 19.04
N ALA A 428 -14.04 8.10 18.08
CA ALA A 428 -14.98 6.98 18.01
C ALA A 428 -14.25 5.64 17.77
N CYS A 429 -13.20 5.63 16.95
CA CYS A 429 -12.37 4.44 16.71
C CYS A 429 -11.62 4.01 17.99
N ILE A 430 -11.04 4.95 18.73
CA ILE A 430 -10.44 4.70 20.05
C ILE A 430 -11.47 4.10 21.02
N GLU A 431 -12.67 4.69 21.10
CA GLU A 431 -13.71 4.19 22.00
C GLU A 431 -14.16 2.76 21.65
N ILE A 432 -14.31 2.43 20.36
CA ILE A 432 -14.61 1.06 19.89
C ILE A 432 -13.50 0.06 20.27
N HIS A 433 -12.22 0.45 20.16
CA HIS A 433 -11.11 -0.42 20.56
C HIS A 433 -11.03 -0.63 22.08
N GLN A 434 -11.31 0.41 22.87
CA GLN A 434 -11.38 0.31 24.33
C GLN A 434 -12.55 -0.58 24.81
N GLU A 435 -13.66 -0.64 24.05
CA GLU A 435 -14.76 -1.58 24.31
C GLU A 435 -14.35 -3.05 24.05
N SER A 436 -13.35 -3.29 23.18
CA SER A 436 -12.78 -4.61 22.84
C SER A 436 -11.60 -5.04 23.73
N GLU A 437 -11.50 -4.51 24.96
CA GLU A 437 -10.46 -4.80 25.97
C GLU A 437 -9.01 -4.35 25.63
N TYR A 438 -8.80 -3.51 24.60
CA TYR A 438 -7.47 -2.93 24.31
C TYR A 438 -7.15 -1.71 25.19
N GLU A 439 -6.03 -1.76 25.94
CA GLU A 439 -5.54 -0.63 26.75
C GLU A 439 -4.84 0.45 25.90
N ILE A 440 -5.63 1.39 25.35
CA ILE A 440 -5.07 2.58 24.67
C ILE A 440 -4.56 3.59 25.71
N SER A 441 -3.31 4.04 25.53
CA SER A 441 -2.62 4.99 26.41
C SER A 441 -3.37 6.31 26.62
N GLU A 442 -3.59 6.70 27.88
CA GLU A 442 -4.19 8.00 28.26
C GLU A 442 -3.45 9.21 27.64
N MET A 443 -2.15 9.05 27.34
CA MET A 443 -1.33 10.09 26.69
C MET A 443 -1.76 10.34 25.24
N LEU A 444 -2.11 9.27 24.49
CA LEU A 444 -2.61 9.40 23.12
C LEU A 444 -4.04 9.99 23.09
N VAL A 445 -4.88 9.59 24.04
CA VAL A 445 -6.22 10.18 24.21
C VAL A 445 -6.13 11.67 24.53
N GLY A 446 -5.27 12.06 25.49
CA GLY A 446 -5.02 13.46 25.80
C GLY A 446 -4.43 14.24 24.62
N ARG A 447 -3.58 13.61 23.81
CA ARG A 447 -3.05 14.22 22.58
C ARG A 447 -4.15 14.48 21.55
N LEU A 448 -5.13 13.58 21.40
CA LEU A 448 -6.29 13.82 20.55
C LEU A 448 -7.12 15.02 21.04
N GLU A 449 -7.29 15.18 22.36
CA GLU A 449 -7.98 16.35 22.93
C GLU A 449 -7.24 17.67 22.65
N GLU A 450 -5.90 17.67 22.67
CA GLU A 450 -5.10 18.83 22.26
C GLU A 450 -5.29 19.19 20.78
N ILE A 451 -5.34 18.18 19.90
CA ILE A 451 -5.57 18.37 18.45
C ILE A 451 -7.00 18.87 18.20
N ALA A 452 -8.00 18.25 18.81
CA ALA A 452 -9.40 18.63 18.71
C ALA A 452 -9.69 20.05 19.26
N ALA A 453 -8.86 20.56 20.18
CA ALA A 453 -8.94 21.94 20.66
C ALA A 453 -8.33 22.97 19.67
N GLN A 454 -7.55 22.52 18.68
CA GLN A 454 -7.01 23.33 17.58
C GLN A 454 -7.84 23.21 16.29
N ALA A 455 -8.50 22.06 16.10
CA ALA A 455 -9.40 21.79 14.97
C ALA A 455 -10.57 22.79 14.86
N GLY A 456 -10.92 23.13 13.62
CA GLY A 456 -12.05 23.99 13.29
C GLY A 456 -12.93 23.42 12.17
N GLU A 457 -13.82 24.25 11.63
CA GLU A 457 -14.69 23.95 10.47
C GLU A 457 -13.91 24.08 9.14
N GLY A 458 -12.72 23.48 9.06
CA GLY A 458 -11.83 23.60 7.90
C GLY A 458 -10.85 22.43 7.79
N ASP A 459 -9.92 22.55 6.84
CA ASP A 459 -8.89 21.55 6.53
C ASP A 459 -7.50 22.16 6.77
N SER A 460 -6.89 21.89 7.92
CA SER A 460 -5.60 22.45 8.30
C SER A 460 -4.48 21.44 8.09
N PRO A 461 -3.46 21.74 7.25
CA PRO A 461 -2.29 20.87 7.08
C PRO A 461 -1.54 20.56 8.38
N GLU A 462 -1.60 21.46 9.37
CA GLU A 462 -1.04 21.23 10.70
C GLU A 462 -1.87 20.23 11.52
N VAL A 463 -3.20 20.28 11.44
CA VAL A 463 -4.07 19.30 12.12
C VAL A 463 -3.93 17.94 11.46
N ARG A 464 -3.92 17.89 10.12
CA ARG A 464 -3.67 16.68 9.33
C ARG A 464 -2.39 15.96 9.79
N GLY A 465 -1.23 16.63 9.71
CA GLY A 465 0.03 16.04 10.16
C GLY A 465 0.10 15.69 11.64
N GLN A 466 -0.71 16.34 12.50
CA GLN A 466 -0.84 15.95 13.91
C GLN A 466 -1.73 14.71 14.12
N LEU A 467 -2.76 14.51 13.30
CA LEU A 467 -3.63 13.33 13.30
C LEU A 467 -2.94 12.11 12.68
N ASP A 468 -2.23 12.27 11.57
CA ASP A 468 -1.47 11.20 10.92
C ASP A 468 -0.44 10.61 11.91
N ALA A 469 0.37 11.49 12.52
CA ALA A 469 1.35 11.11 13.55
C ALA A 469 0.75 10.66 14.91
N LEU A 470 -0.58 10.71 15.06
CA LEU A 470 -1.33 10.09 16.17
C LEU A 470 -1.86 8.71 15.76
N LEU A 471 -2.40 8.56 14.56
CA LEU A 471 -2.85 7.29 14.00
C LEU A 471 -1.70 6.29 13.88
N ASP A 472 -0.53 6.73 13.41
CA ASP A 472 0.72 5.93 13.41
C ASP A 472 1.05 5.34 14.79
N LYS A 473 0.82 6.12 15.85
CA LYS A 473 1.11 5.69 17.23
C LYS A 473 0.03 4.79 17.79
N LEU A 474 -1.24 5.07 17.48
CA LEU A 474 -2.34 4.17 17.82
C LEU A 474 -2.16 2.82 17.13
N TYR A 475 -1.71 2.80 15.87
CA TYR A 475 -1.33 1.59 15.18
C TYR A 475 -0.14 0.89 15.84
N ALA A 476 0.95 1.61 16.12
CA ALA A 476 2.14 1.04 16.76
C ALA A 476 1.88 0.47 18.17
N ASP A 477 0.96 1.09 18.94
CA ASP A 477 0.59 0.66 20.29
C ASP A 477 -0.42 -0.51 20.31
N THR A 478 -1.26 -0.67 19.27
CA THR A 478 -2.37 -1.65 19.26
C THR A 478 -2.24 -2.79 18.24
N GLY A 479 -1.48 -2.58 17.16
CA GLY A 479 -1.42 -3.48 16.00
C GLY A 479 -2.70 -3.55 15.16
N SER A 480 -3.67 -2.64 15.35
CA SER A 480 -4.97 -2.71 14.70
C SER A 480 -5.04 -1.90 13.39
N ASP A 481 -5.16 -2.61 12.26
CA ASP A 481 -5.24 -2.02 10.91
C ASP A 481 -6.37 -0.98 10.76
N SER A 482 -7.41 -1.02 11.59
CA SER A 482 -8.49 0.00 11.60
C SER A 482 -8.03 1.43 11.88
N PHE A 483 -6.82 1.64 12.44
CA PHE A 483 -6.22 2.98 12.51
C PHE A 483 -5.57 3.43 11.19
N ILE A 484 -5.06 2.49 10.38
CA ILE A 484 -4.57 2.75 9.01
C ILE A 484 -5.75 3.03 8.08
N GLU A 485 -6.75 2.13 8.08
CA GLU A 485 -8.00 2.29 7.33
C GLU A 485 -8.66 3.63 7.65
N LEU A 486 -8.70 4.02 8.93
CA LEU A 486 -9.19 5.33 9.30
C LEU A 486 -8.35 6.46 8.71
N GLY A 487 -7.02 6.41 8.81
CA GLY A 487 -6.14 7.41 8.20
C GLY A 487 -6.41 7.59 6.70
N ASP A 488 -6.61 6.48 5.99
CA ASP A 488 -6.98 6.48 4.58
C ASP A 488 -8.40 7.03 4.31
N PHE A 489 -9.33 6.89 5.24
CA PHE A 489 -10.67 7.49 5.13
C PHE A 489 -10.67 9.01 5.36
N LEU A 490 -9.80 9.53 6.23
CA LEU A 490 -9.84 10.94 6.63
C LEU A 490 -9.46 11.92 5.51
N TYR A 491 -8.71 11.48 4.48
CA TYR A 491 -8.11 12.35 3.46
C TYR A 491 -8.10 11.77 2.04
N ASP A 492 -8.20 12.66 1.05
CA ASP A 492 -7.91 12.45 -0.38
C ASP A 492 -8.54 11.20 -1.04
N ASN A 493 -9.65 10.72 -0.48
CA ASN A 493 -10.33 9.47 -0.83
C ASN A 493 -9.40 8.24 -0.84
N GLN A 494 -8.39 8.22 0.03
CA GLN A 494 -7.39 7.14 0.03
C GLN A 494 -8.01 5.78 0.38
N LEU A 495 -9.06 5.73 1.22
CA LEU A 495 -9.75 4.48 1.53
C LEU A 495 -10.29 3.81 0.27
N ALA A 496 -11.04 4.54 -0.56
CA ALA A 496 -11.56 3.99 -1.80
C ALA A 496 -10.42 3.63 -2.75
N LYS A 497 -9.50 4.57 -3.03
CA LYS A 497 -8.36 4.35 -3.93
C LYS A 497 -7.47 3.17 -3.54
N LYS A 498 -7.29 2.92 -2.25
CA LYS A 498 -6.40 1.87 -1.74
C LYS A 498 -7.07 0.51 -1.59
N TRP A 499 -8.30 0.49 -1.09
CA TRP A 499 -8.95 -0.73 -0.61
C TRP A 499 -10.17 -1.13 -1.42
N LEU A 500 -11.03 -0.18 -1.82
CA LEU A 500 -12.37 -0.48 -2.35
C LEU A 500 -12.48 -0.38 -3.89
N ASP A 501 -11.70 0.51 -4.50
CA ASP A 501 -11.63 0.68 -5.96
C ASP A 501 -11.01 -0.49 -6.71
N PRO A 502 -10.00 -1.23 -6.18
CA PRO A 502 -9.43 -2.39 -6.85
C PRO A 502 -10.48 -3.44 -7.25
N LEU A 503 -11.45 -3.71 -6.37
CA LEU A 503 -12.56 -4.63 -6.64
C LEU A 503 -13.50 -4.10 -7.73
N ALA A 504 -13.81 -2.81 -7.74
CA ALA A 504 -14.65 -2.19 -8.78
C ALA A 504 -13.94 -2.15 -10.14
N ASP A 505 -12.63 -1.88 -10.16
CA ASP A 505 -11.78 -1.94 -11.35
C ASP A 505 -11.66 -3.38 -11.87
N GLN A 506 -11.47 -4.39 -11.00
CA GLN A 506 -11.37 -5.80 -11.37
C GLN A 506 -12.67 -6.32 -12.00
N PHE A 507 -13.83 -6.06 -11.40
CA PHE A 507 -15.11 -6.39 -12.01
C PHE A 507 -15.26 -5.72 -13.37
N ALA A 508 -15.04 -4.40 -13.46
CA ALA A 508 -15.19 -3.68 -14.71
C ALA A 508 -14.23 -4.22 -15.81
N ALA A 509 -13.00 -4.59 -15.43
CA ALA A 509 -12.02 -5.18 -16.33
C ALA A 509 -12.44 -6.56 -16.85
N SER A 510 -12.94 -7.44 -15.99
CA SER A 510 -13.44 -8.75 -16.40
C SER A 510 -14.61 -8.66 -17.40
N VAL A 511 -15.35 -7.54 -17.44
CA VAL A 511 -16.47 -7.29 -18.38
C VAL A 511 -16.03 -6.65 -19.71
N VAL A 512 -14.88 -5.95 -19.75
CA VAL A 512 -14.44 -5.16 -20.93
C VAL A 512 -13.08 -5.54 -21.52
N GLY A 513 -12.34 -6.42 -20.84
CA GLY A 513 -10.95 -6.77 -21.15
C GLY A 513 -9.93 -5.91 -20.39
N LEU A 514 -8.83 -6.55 -20.02
CA LEU A 514 -7.72 -5.97 -19.24
C LEU A 514 -7.02 -4.85 -20.01
N THR A 515 -6.85 -4.97 -21.34
CA THR A 515 -6.26 -3.89 -22.16
C THR A 515 -7.18 -2.67 -22.18
N THR A 516 -8.48 -2.88 -22.39
CA THR A 516 -9.48 -1.80 -22.37
C THR A 516 -9.47 -1.08 -21.02
N ALA A 517 -9.53 -1.83 -19.92
CA ALA A 517 -9.52 -1.30 -18.57
C ALA A 517 -8.24 -0.50 -18.24
N SER A 518 -7.07 -1.03 -18.64
CA SER A 518 -5.77 -0.38 -18.38
C SER A 518 -5.66 0.96 -19.10
N TYR A 519 -6.05 1.01 -20.39
CA TYR A 519 -6.03 2.26 -21.15
C TYR A 519 -7.14 3.22 -20.75
N ALA A 520 -8.32 2.74 -20.34
CA ALA A 520 -9.35 3.60 -19.76
C ALA A 520 -8.87 4.26 -18.45
N THR A 521 -8.24 3.48 -17.57
CA THR A 521 -7.63 3.95 -16.31
C THR A 521 -6.56 5.00 -16.55
N ALA A 522 -5.67 4.77 -17.52
CA ALA A 522 -4.66 5.76 -17.89
C ALA A 522 -5.29 7.06 -18.44
N ARG A 523 -6.30 6.98 -19.32
CA ARG A 523 -6.96 8.18 -19.87
C ARG A 523 -7.67 9.02 -18.81
N ASP A 524 -8.22 8.38 -17.79
CA ASP A 524 -8.92 9.03 -16.66
C ASP A 524 -7.97 9.88 -15.79
N MET A 525 -6.64 9.69 -15.92
CA MET A 525 -5.63 10.27 -15.03
C MET A 525 -4.47 11.02 -15.73
N VAL A 526 -4.41 11.07 -17.07
CA VAL A 526 -3.34 11.76 -17.81
C VAL A 526 -3.88 12.60 -18.98
N ASP A 527 -3.09 13.59 -19.42
CA ASP A 527 -3.46 14.41 -20.58
C ASP A 527 -3.39 13.66 -21.92
N ASP A 528 -4.03 14.23 -22.95
CA ASP A 528 -4.09 13.65 -24.30
C ASP A 528 -2.71 13.43 -24.97
N GLU A 529 -1.68 14.21 -24.62
CA GLU A 529 -0.33 14.10 -25.22
C GLU A 529 0.42 12.91 -24.61
N LEU A 530 0.43 12.79 -23.29
CA LEU A 530 0.98 11.64 -22.58
C LEU A 530 0.19 10.36 -22.90
N PHE A 531 -1.14 10.45 -22.95
CA PHE A 531 -1.99 9.30 -23.30
C PHE A 531 -1.64 8.71 -24.67
N ALA A 532 -1.46 9.56 -25.68
CA ALA A 532 -1.02 9.12 -27.01
C ALA A 532 0.39 8.50 -27.01
N GLU A 533 1.27 8.91 -26.08
CA GLU A 533 2.58 8.28 -25.87
C GLU A 533 2.44 6.86 -25.29
N LEU A 534 1.56 6.69 -24.29
CA LEU A 534 1.26 5.40 -23.64
C LEU A 534 0.60 4.41 -24.61
N GLU A 535 -0.32 4.85 -25.49
CA GLU A 535 -0.88 3.98 -26.53
C GLU A 535 0.18 3.49 -27.53
N ALA A 536 1.17 4.33 -27.83
CA ALA A 536 2.19 4.03 -28.82
C ALA A 536 3.34 3.16 -28.28
N LYS A 537 3.67 3.26 -26.99
CA LYS A 537 4.87 2.62 -26.40
C LYS A 537 4.59 1.64 -25.26
N GLY A 538 3.40 1.67 -24.67
CA GLY A 538 3.05 0.88 -23.48
C GLY A 538 3.05 1.69 -22.20
N LEU A 539 2.41 1.15 -21.16
CA LEU A 539 2.20 1.81 -19.87
C LEU A 539 3.47 1.85 -19.00
N GLY A 540 4.51 1.10 -19.36
CA GLY A 540 5.82 1.09 -18.71
C GLY A 540 6.56 2.44 -18.76
N LEU A 541 6.12 3.39 -19.59
CA LEU A 541 6.62 4.78 -19.53
C LEU A 541 6.38 5.45 -18.17
N LEU A 542 5.34 5.04 -17.44
CA LEU A 542 5.03 5.57 -16.11
C LEU A 542 6.09 5.15 -15.08
N TRP A 543 6.77 4.03 -15.29
CA TRP A 543 7.83 3.51 -14.42
C TRP A 543 9.23 4.11 -14.67
N GLN A 544 9.35 5.08 -15.59
CA GLN A 544 10.60 5.81 -15.80
C GLN A 544 10.98 6.62 -14.56
N GLU A 545 12.27 6.70 -14.25
CA GLU A 545 12.78 7.35 -13.03
C GLU A 545 12.37 8.82 -12.98
N GLU A 546 12.37 9.52 -14.12
CA GLU A 546 11.97 10.93 -14.22
C GLU A 546 10.45 11.17 -14.06
N ARG A 547 9.63 10.11 -14.08
CA ARG A 547 8.15 10.16 -14.02
C ARG A 547 7.57 9.44 -12.81
N ARG A 548 8.41 8.85 -11.96
CA ARG A 548 7.99 7.93 -10.89
C ARG A 548 6.97 8.57 -9.94
N GLU A 549 7.40 9.64 -9.27
CA GLU A 549 6.60 10.40 -8.28
C GLU A 549 5.36 11.07 -8.90
N GLU A 550 5.39 11.39 -10.20
CA GLU A 550 4.30 12.08 -10.90
C GLU A 550 3.07 11.17 -11.08
N PHE A 551 3.27 9.85 -11.20
CA PHE A 551 2.21 8.89 -11.54
C PHE A 551 2.06 7.75 -10.52
N ASP A 552 2.53 7.91 -9.28
CA ASP A 552 2.43 6.89 -8.23
C ASP A 552 1.01 6.31 -8.07
N GLU A 553 -0.02 7.16 -8.02
CA GLU A 553 -1.42 6.73 -7.89
C GLU A 553 -1.90 5.91 -9.11
N LEU A 554 -1.59 6.37 -10.33
CA LEU A 554 -1.95 5.67 -11.56
C LEU A 554 -1.22 4.33 -11.67
N ARG A 555 0.06 4.27 -11.29
CA ARG A 555 0.87 3.03 -11.31
C ARG A 555 0.31 2.01 -10.32
N LEU A 556 -0.03 2.43 -9.11
CA LEU A 556 -0.64 1.57 -8.10
C LEU A 556 -1.99 1.02 -8.57
N ARG A 557 -2.85 1.87 -9.13
CA ARG A 557 -4.15 1.48 -9.65
C ARG A 557 -4.03 0.48 -10.81
N LEU A 558 -3.15 0.75 -11.78
CA LEU A 558 -2.85 -0.18 -12.87
C LEU A 558 -2.32 -1.53 -12.37
N GLN A 559 -1.44 -1.54 -11.37
CA GLN A 559 -0.90 -2.79 -10.82
C GLN A 559 -1.97 -3.62 -10.12
N ARG A 560 -2.86 -3.00 -9.34
CA ARG A 560 -3.97 -3.71 -8.67
C ARG A 560 -5.04 -4.20 -9.65
N LEU A 561 -5.25 -3.48 -10.74
CA LEU A 561 -6.03 -3.92 -11.89
C LEU A 561 -5.42 -5.18 -12.55
N TRP A 562 -4.10 -5.21 -12.76
CA TRP A 562 -3.39 -6.38 -13.31
C TRP A 562 -3.25 -7.54 -12.32
N LEU A 563 -3.27 -7.25 -11.03
CA LEU A 563 -3.15 -8.22 -9.96
C LEU A 563 -4.33 -9.20 -9.91
N GLY A 564 -5.55 -8.73 -10.18
CA GLY A 564 -6.78 -9.54 -10.18
C GLY A 564 -6.66 -10.84 -11.01
N PRO A 565 -6.43 -10.76 -12.34
CA PRO A 565 -6.30 -11.96 -13.17
C PRO A 565 -5.04 -12.79 -12.86
N LEU A 566 -3.95 -12.17 -12.36
CA LEU A 566 -2.77 -12.92 -11.92
C LEU A 566 -3.07 -13.74 -10.65
N LYS A 567 -3.81 -13.19 -9.69
CA LYS A 567 -4.27 -13.90 -8.49
C LYS A 567 -5.23 -15.03 -8.84
N ALA A 568 -6.23 -14.76 -9.67
CA ALA A 568 -7.19 -15.78 -10.13
C ALA A 568 -6.46 -16.97 -10.77
N ALA A 569 -5.55 -16.71 -11.70
CA ALA A 569 -4.76 -17.75 -12.35
C ALA A 569 -3.79 -18.47 -11.38
N SER A 570 -3.32 -17.83 -10.31
CA SER A 570 -2.48 -18.50 -9.29
C SER A 570 -3.28 -19.42 -8.36
N TYR A 571 -4.53 -19.09 -8.03
CA TYR A 571 -5.37 -19.98 -7.22
C TYR A 571 -5.71 -21.29 -7.95
N GLU A 572 -5.90 -21.24 -9.27
CA GLU A 572 -6.09 -22.45 -10.10
C GLU A 572 -4.92 -23.45 -9.98
N LEU A 573 -3.68 -23.00 -9.68
CA LEU A 573 -2.54 -23.90 -9.43
C LEU A 573 -2.52 -24.52 -8.04
N GLU A 574 -3.21 -23.94 -7.05
CA GLU A 574 -3.25 -24.48 -5.68
C GLU A 574 -4.31 -25.59 -5.53
N GLU A 575 -5.27 -25.66 -6.46
CA GLU A 575 -6.34 -26.67 -6.48
C GLU A 575 -6.02 -27.96 -7.27
N GLU A 576 -4.97 -27.97 -8.12
CA GLU A 576 -4.55 -29.12 -8.96
C GLU A 576 -3.52 -30.09 -8.32
#